data_AF-A0A941RQ04-F1
#
_entry.id   AF-A0A941RQ04-F1
#
_cell.length_a   1.000
_cell.length_b   1.000
_cell.length_c   1.000
_cell.angle_alpha   90.00
_cell.angle_beta   90.00
_cell.angle_gamma   90.00
#
_symmetry.space_group_name_H-M   'P 1'
#
loop_
_entity.id
_entity.type
_entity.pdbx_description
1 polymer ?
#
loop_
_entity_poly.entity_id
_entity_poly.type
_entity_poly.pdbx_seq_one_letter_code
_entity_poly.pdbx_strand_id
1 'polypeptide(L)'
;DAIVSVDPQTNSVTTGFETYRNASLANVIPSQSASEIAQTSELIDETGYCPIDQRTMQSRRDPSIYILGDACRAGEMPKSAFAARSQATIAAAAIVTDLLGEAISAGEYQSTCWAELDVHDAIKFQSRYELKDGALALASSSVSQMNEPETIRRANELEKLRWTKALLADMFSKG
;
A
#
# COMPACT_ATOMS: atom_id res chain seq x y z
N ASP A 1 5.98 -21.44 -5.98
CA ASP A 1 6.72 -21.72 -4.73
C ASP A 1 6.30 -20.76 -3.63
N ALA A 2 5.75 -21.30 -2.56
CA ALA A 2 5.33 -20.56 -1.39
C ALA A 2 5.47 -21.46 -0.15
N ILE A 3 5.34 -20.87 1.02
CA ILE A 3 5.16 -21.63 2.27
C ILE A 3 3.87 -22.45 2.15
N VAL A 4 3.97 -23.76 2.36
CA VAL A 4 2.85 -24.71 2.36
C VAL A 4 2.31 -24.88 3.77
N SER A 5 3.19 -25.04 4.75
CA SER A 5 2.81 -25.18 6.15
C SER A 5 3.91 -24.74 7.09
N VAL A 6 3.51 -24.41 8.32
CA VAL A 6 4.40 -24.08 9.43
C VAL A 6 3.97 -24.93 10.61
N ASP A 7 4.93 -25.59 11.25
CA ASP A 7 4.73 -26.35 12.48
C ASP A 7 5.51 -25.69 13.62
N PRO A 8 4.82 -24.91 14.49
CA PRO A 8 5.46 -24.27 15.64
C PRO A 8 5.91 -25.26 16.73
N GLN A 9 5.40 -26.49 16.77
CA GLN A 9 5.83 -27.48 17.78
C GLN A 9 7.22 -28.03 17.47
N THR A 10 7.54 -28.18 16.18
CA THR A 10 8.84 -28.69 15.72
C THR A 10 9.73 -27.60 15.13
N ASN A 11 9.31 -26.34 15.16
CA ASN A 11 9.96 -25.22 14.48
C ASN A 11 10.29 -25.54 13.02
N SER A 12 9.34 -26.14 12.30
CA SER A 12 9.52 -26.55 10.91
C SER A 12 8.71 -25.68 9.95
N VAL A 13 9.28 -25.38 8.78
CA VAL A 13 8.62 -24.65 7.69
C VAL A 13 8.71 -25.50 6.43
N THR A 14 7.56 -25.86 5.87
CA THR A 14 7.48 -26.61 4.61
C THR A 14 7.20 -25.66 3.46
N THR A 15 8.00 -25.77 2.42
CA THR A 15 7.81 -25.07 1.14
C THR A 15 7.39 -26.08 0.07
N GLY A 16 7.16 -25.61 -1.16
CA GLY A 16 6.91 -26.50 -2.30
C GLY A 16 8.07 -27.45 -2.65
N PHE A 17 9.27 -27.24 -2.10
CA PHE A 17 10.47 -28.04 -2.42
C PHE A 17 10.99 -28.85 -1.24
N GLU A 18 11.08 -28.23 -0.06
CA GLU A 18 11.73 -28.82 1.12
C GLU A 18 11.04 -28.39 2.42
N THR A 19 11.20 -29.23 3.45
CA THR A 19 10.89 -28.90 4.84
C THR A 19 12.17 -28.51 5.59
N TYR A 20 12.28 -27.23 5.94
CA TYR A 20 13.28 -26.73 6.88
C TYR A 20 12.87 -27.12 8.30
N ARG A 21 13.74 -27.76 9.07
CA ARG A 21 13.45 -28.26 10.43
C ARG A 21 14.28 -27.56 11.49
N ASN A 22 13.76 -27.47 12.70
CA ASN A 22 14.45 -26.92 13.87
C ASN A 22 14.98 -25.50 13.64
N ALA A 23 14.21 -24.65 12.97
CA ALA A 23 14.56 -23.25 12.77
C ALA A 23 14.73 -22.56 14.14
N SER A 24 15.87 -21.91 14.38
CA SER A 24 16.07 -21.14 15.63
C SER A 24 15.15 -19.93 15.71
N LEU A 25 14.75 -19.38 14.55
CA LEU A 25 13.78 -18.31 14.39
C LEU A 25 13.15 -18.41 13.00
N ALA A 26 11.82 -18.23 12.91
CA ALA A 26 11.11 -18.07 11.65
C ALA A 26 10.16 -16.88 11.75
N ASN A 27 10.34 -15.88 10.88
CA ASN A 27 9.38 -14.78 10.69
C ASN A 27 8.47 -15.11 9.52
N VAL A 28 7.25 -15.56 9.81
CA VAL A 28 6.28 -16.00 8.79
C VAL A 28 5.29 -14.88 8.51
N ILE A 29 5.26 -14.39 7.28
CA ILE A 29 4.29 -13.39 6.81
C ILE A 29 3.21 -14.13 6.01
N PRO A 30 2.00 -14.34 6.56
CA PRO A 30 0.94 -15.07 5.87
C PRO A 30 0.36 -14.27 4.71
N SER A 31 -0.39 -14.95 3.83
CA SER A 31 -1.25 -14.29 2.86
C SER A 31 -2.22 -13.34 3.58
N GLN A 32 -2.36 -12.12 3.05
CA GLN A 32 -3.19 -11.06 3.60
C GLN A 32 -4.45 -10.89 2.75
N SER A 33 -5.51 -10.35 3.36
CA SER A 33 -6.77 -9.96 2.73
C SER A 33 -7.27 -8.65 3.35
N ALA A 34 -8.36 -8.09 2.83
CA ALA A 34 -9.04 -6.99 3.50
C ALA A 34 -9.54 -7.42 4.89
N SER A 35 -9.62 -6.44 5.80
CA SER A 35 -10.04 -6.63 7.19
C SER A 35 -11.38 -7.35 7.34
N GLU A 36 -11.58 -8.03 8.46
CA GLU A 36 -12.82 -8.77 8.78
C GLU A 36 -14.09 -7.94 8.56
N ILE A 37 -14.10 -6.66 8.98
CA ILE A 37 -15.27 -5.78 8.77
C ILE A 37 -15.65 -5.65 7.29
N ALA A 38 -14.68 -5.58 6.38
CA ALA A 38 -14.94 -5.53 4.94
C ALA A 38 -15.52 -6.85 4.42
N GLN A 39 -15.13 -7.97 5.03
CA GLN A 39 -15.64 -9.30 4.67
C GLN A 39 -17.07 -9.47 5.16
N THR A 40 -17.34 -9.17 6.44
CA THR A 40 -18.66 -9.32 7.06
C THR A 40 -19.68 -8.33 6.50
N SER A 41 -19.23 -7.18 5.99
CA SER A 41 -20.08 -6.20 5.31
C SER A 41 -20.23 -6.48 3.81
N GLU A 42 -19.77 -7.63 3.31
CA GLU A 42 -19.89 -8.03 1.90
C GLU A 42 -19.26 -7.04 0.91
N LEU A 43 -18.22 -6.32 1.36
CA LEU A 43 -17.53 -5.29 0.56
C LEU A 43 -16.37 -5.85 -0.26
N ILE A 44 -16.00 -7.12 -0.06
CA ILE A 44 -14.92 -7.77 -0.81
C ILE A 44 -15.43 -8.46 -2.09
N ASP A 45 -14.50 -8.87 -2.94
CA ASP A 45 -14.73 -9.79 -4.04
C ASP A 45 -13.95 -11.10 -3.85
N GLU A 46 -13.95 -11.96 -4.86
CA GLU A 46 -13.27 -13.25 -4.85
C GLU A 46 -11.75 -13.17 -4.62
N THR A 47 -11.15 -11.99 -4.80
CA THR A 47 -9.73 -11.77 -4.51
C THR A 47 -9.44 -11.57 -3.02
N GLY A 48 -10.48 -11.40 -2.19
CA GLY A 48 -10.36 -11.10 -0.77
C GLY A 48 -10.14 -9.61 -0.47
N TYR A 49 -10.29 -8.74 -1.46
CA TYR A 49 -10.14 -7.28 -1.33
C TYR A 49 -11.36 -6.54 -1.87
N CYS A 50 -11.48 -5.25 -1.55
CA CYS A 50 -12.63 -4.44 -1.92
C CYS A 50 -12.50 -3.84 -3.33
N PRO A 51 -13.40 -4.15 -4.27
CA PRO A 51 -13.45 -3.47 -5.56
C PRO A 51 -13.98 -2.04 -5.40
N ILE A 52 -13.30 -1.08 -6.03
CA ILE A 52 -13.61 0.35 -5.95
C ILE A 52 -13.71 0.99 -7.34
N ASP A 53 -14.42 2.10 -7.47
CA ASP A 53 -14.17 3.08 -8.54
C ASP A 53 -12.83 3.77 -8.22
N GLN A 54 -11.82 3.49 -9.03
CA GLN A 54 -10.46 3.98 -8.80
C GLN A 54 -10.28 5.46 -9.13
N ARG A 55 -11.32 6.15 -9.62
CA ARG A 55 -11.35 7.61 -9.75
C ARG A 55 -11.77 8.30 -8.45
N THR A 56 -12.60 7.64 -7.64
CA THR A 56 -13.29 8.26 -6.49
C THR A 56 -13.04 7.55 -5.16
N MET A 57 -12.45 6.35 -5.19
CA MET A 57 -12.34 5.43 -4.05
C MET A 57 -13.68 4.87 -3.54
N GLN A 58 -14.79 5.13 -4.24
CA GLN A 58 -16.12 4.65 -3.88
C GLN A 58 -16.20 3.12 -4.08
N SER A 59 -16.87 2.42 -3.18
CA SER A 59 -17.08 0.98 -3.29
C SER A 59 -17.96 0.65 -4.49
N ARG A 60 -17.60 -0.42 -5.22
CA ARG A 60 -18.47 -0.98 -6.27
C ARG A 60 -19.60 -1.86 -5.72
N ARG A 61 -19.59 -2.13 -4.41
CA ARG A 61 -20.62 -2.94 -3.73
C ARG A 61 -21.71 -2.07 -3.10
N ASP A 62 -21.33 -0.90 -2.59
CA ASP A 62 -22.26 0.06 -1.98
C ASP A 62 -21.80 1.50 -2.30
N PRO A 63 -22.58 2.30 -3.04
CA PRO A 63 -22.20 3.67 -3.40
C PRO A 63 -22.10 4.61 -2.19
N SER A 64 -22.62 4.24 -1.02
CA SER A 64 -22.53 5.06 0.19
C SER A 64 -21.19 4.91 0.92
N ILE A 65 -20.33 4.00 0.47
CA ILE A 65 -19.11 3.59 1.16
C ILE A 65 -17.88 3.91 0.30
N TYR A 66 -16.85 4.47 0.93
CA TYR A 66 -15.54 4.71 0.31
C TYR A 66 -14.49 3.85 1.01
N ILE A 67 -13.62 3.21 0.21
CA ILE A 67 -12.64 2.23 0.71
C ILE A 67 -11.26 2.59 0.18
N LEU A 68 -10.30 2.75 1.08
CA LEU A 68 -8.92 3.14 0.80
C LEU A 68 -7.93 2.29 1.60
N GLY A 69 -6.65 2.46 1.30
CA GLY A 69 -5.55 1.74 1.93
C GLY A 69 -5.51 0.27 1.52
N ASP A 70 -4.99 -0.56 2.43
CA ASP A 70 -4.67 -1.96 2.14
C ASP A 70 -5.91 -2.82 1.84
N ALA A 71 -7.11 -2.37 2.23
CA ALA A 71 -8.35 -3.09 1.97
C ALA A 71 -8.79 -3.03 0.50
N CYS A 72 -8.45 -1.98 -0.24
CA CYS A 72 -8.98 -1.78 -1.59
C CYS A 72 -8.12 -2.40 -2.70
N ARG A 73 -8.74 -2.59 -3.87
CA ARG A 73 -8.09 -2.96 -5.13
C ARG A 73 -7.81 -1.70 -5.96
N ALA A 74 -6.70 -1.02 -5.67
CA ALA A 74 -6.30 0.23 -6.32
C ALA A 74 -5.37 0.03 -7.53
N GLY A 75 -5.69 -0.93 -8.41
CA GLY A 75 -4.92 -1.17 -9.63
C GLY A 75 -3.47 -1.56 -9.33
N GLU A 76 -2.52 -0.88 -9.99
CA GLU A 76 -1.08 -1.12 -9.84
C GLU A 76 -0.45 -0.41 -8.61
N MET A 77 -1.25 0.30 -7.80
CA MET A 77 -0.72 0.94 -6.59
C MET A 77 -0.29 -0.11 -5.55
N PRO A 78 0.86 0.07 -4.90
CA PRO A 78 1.26 -0.79 -3.79
C PRO A 78 0.37 -0.54 -2.57
N LYS A 79 0.29 -1.54 -1.69
CA LYS A 79 -0.29 -1.40 -0.35
C LYS A 79 0.77 -0.78 0.58
N SER A 80 0.74 0.55 0.69
CA SER A 80 1.70 1.34 1.46
C SER A 80 1.02 2.52 2.17
N ALA A 81 1.63 3.01 3.25
CA ALA A 81 1.12 4.19 3.96
C ALA A 81 1.05 5.43 3.04
N PHE A 82 2.01 5.59 2.11
CA PHE A 82 1.98 6.68 1.14
C PHE A 82 0.78 6.54 0.19
N ALA A 83 0.59 5.34 -0.38
CA ALA A 83 -0.54 5.07 -1.25
C ALA A 83 -1.88 5.31 -0.54
N ALA A 84 -2.02 4.82 0.69
CA ALA A 84 -3.22 5.03 1.52
C ALA A 84 -3.52 6.51 1.75
N ARG A 85 -2.49 7.33 2.03
CA ARG A 85 -2.65 8.78 2.20
C ARG A 85 -3.01 9.49 0.89
N SER A 86 -2.40 9.08 -0.23
CA SER A 86 -2.76 9.59 -1.56
C SER A 86 -4.22 9.29 -1.87
N GLN A 87 -4.67 8.06 -1.63
CA GLN A 87 -6.05 7.63 -1.80
C GLN A 87 -7.01 8.38 -0.88
N ALA A 88 -6.65 8.61 0.38
CA ALA A 88 -7.47 9.38 1.33
C ALA A 88 -7.75 10.81 0.83
N THR A 89 -6.75 11.46 0.22
CA THR A 89 -6.92 12.80 -0.35
C THR A 89 -7.95 12.78 -1.49
N ILE A 90 -7.90 11.76 -2.37
CA ILE A 90 -8.87 11.62 -3.46
C ILE A 90 -10.25 11.26 -2.95
N ALA A 91 -10.36 10.34 -1.99
CA ALA A 91 -11.64 9.97 -1.38
C ALA A 91 -12.32 11.18 -0.73
N ALA A 92 -11.58 11.97 0.05
CA ALA A 92 -12.10 13.17 0.69
C ALA A 92 -12.59 14.20 -0.34
N ALA A 93 -11.80 14.46 -1.38
CA ALA A 93 -12.22 15.36 -2.46
C ALA A 93 -13.48 14.83 -3.18
N ALA A 94 -13.53 13.54 -3.51
CA ALA A 94 -14.68 12.93 -4.16
C ALA A 94 -15.95 13.02 -3.31
N ILE A 95 -15.86 12.79 -2.00
CA ILE A 95 -17.00 12.94 -1.07
C ILE A 95 -17.51 14.39 -1.07
N VAL A 96 -16.62 15.37 -0.95
CA VAL A 96 -17.02 16.79 -0.93
C VAL A 96 -17.65 17.20 -2.26
N THR A 97 -17.04 16.83 -3.39
CA THR A 97 -17.56 17.14 -4.72
C THR A 97 -18.92 16.49 -4.98
N ASP A 98 -19.11 15.24 -4.54
CA ASP A 98 -20.41 14.54 -4.65
C ASP A 98 -21.50 15.24 -3.84
N LEU A 99 -21.20 15.63 -2.59
CA LEU A 99 -22.12 16.38 -1.73
C LEU A 99 -22.50 17.75 -2.29
N LEU A 100 -21.61 18.37 -3.09
CA LEU A 100 -21.85 19.64 -3.75
C LEU A 100 -22.52 19.50 -5.13
N GLY A 101 -22.69 18.27 -5.64
CA GLY A 101 -23.24 18.03 -6.98
C GLY A 101 -22.32 18.49 -8.11
N GLU A 102 -21.01 18.55 -7.84
CA GLU A 102 -19.99 19.02 -8.79
C GLU A 102 -19.40 17.86 -9.61
N ALA A 103 -18.67 18.19 -10.67
CA ALA A 103 -18.00 17.19 -11.50
C ALA A 103 -16.69 16.72 -10.84
N ILE A 104 -16.57 15.41 -10.60
CA ILE A 104 -15.35 14.80 -10.05
C ILE A 104 -14.24 14.76 -11.10
N SER A 105 -13.14 15.48 -10.84
CA SER A 105 -11.89 15.35 -11.57
C SER A 105 -11.06 14.16 -11.06
N ALA A 106 -10.48 13.38 -11.97
CA ALA A 106 -9.52 12.35 -11.60
C ALA A 106 -8.27 13.00 -10.98
N GLY A 107 -7.87 12.54 -9.80
CA GLY A 107 -6.64 13.00 -9.17
C GLY A 107 -5.42 12.18 -9.57
N GLU A 108 -4.24 12.74 -9.30
CA GLU A 108 -2.97 12.03 -9.45
C GLU A 108 -2.67 11.24 -8.18
N TYR A 109 -2.28 9.98 -8.35
CA TYR A 109 -1.95 9.08 -7.26
C TYR A 109 -0.44 8.89 -7.16
N GLN A 110 0.10 8.84 -5.95
CA GLN A 110 1.54 8.70 -5.75
C GLN A 110 1.83 7.71 -4.62
N SER A 111 3.01 7.08 -4.69
CA SER A 111 3.55 6.27 -3.60
C SER A 111 5.07 6.42 -3.56
N THR A 112 5.63 6.41 -2.36
CA THR A 112 7.06 6.17 -2.16
C THR A 112 7.23 5.20 -1.00
N CYS A 113 8.05 4.17 -1.22
CA CYS A 113 8.49 3.24 -0.19
C CYS A 113 10.00 3.37 -0.03
N TRP A 114 10.45 3.58 1.21
CA TRP A 114 11.87 3.56 1.57
C TRP A 114 12.19 2.24 2.27
N ALA A 115 13.40 1.73 2.02
CA ALA A 115 13.97 0.62 2.78
C ALA A 115 15.36 1.02 3.29
N GLU A 116 15.59 0.81 4.57
CA GLU A 116 16.87 1.05 5.22
C GLU A 116 17.66 -0.26 5.23
N LEU A 117 18.83 -0.24 4.60
CA LEU A 117 19.71 -1.40 4.47
C LEU A 117 20.69 -1.47 5.64
N ASP A 118 21.18 -0.32 6.08
CA ASP A 118 22.02 -0.12 7.26
C ASP A 118 21.84 1.31 7.78
N VAL A 119 22.48 1.64 8.91
CA VAL A 119 22.63 3.00 9.40
C VAL A 119 23.20 3.87 8.30
N HIS A 120 22.45 4.88 7.87
CA HIS A 120 22.88 5.82 6.82
C HIS A 120 22.85 5.29 5.40
N ASP A 121 22.29 4.10 5.18
CA ASP A 121 22.07 3.51 3.87
C ASP A 121 20.59 3.22 3.63
N ALA A 122 19.92 4.11 2.88
CA ALA A 122 18.53 3.92 2.49
C ALA A 122 18.34 3.97 0.97
N ILE A 123 17.48 3.08 0.48
CA ILE A 123 17.00 3.04 -0.89
C ILE A 123 15.53 3.40 -0.95
N LYS A 124 15.05 3.82 -2.11
CA LYS A 124 13.63 4.09 -2.32
C LYS A 124 13.11 3.62 -3.67
N PHE A 125 11.81 3.36 -3.69
CA PHE A 125 11.01 3.19 -4.89
C PHE A 125 9.90 4.23 -4.88
N GLN A 126 9.84 5.07 -5.91
CA GLN A 126 8.85 6.12 -6.09
C GLN A 126 8.01 5.82 -7.32
N SER A 127 6.71 6.09 -7.25
CA SER A 127 5.79 5.85 -8.35
C SER A 127 4.66 6.87 -8.38
N ARG A 128 4.20 7.16 -9.60
CA ARG A 128 3.01 7.95 -9.91
C ARG A 128 2.06 7.11 -10.75
N TYR A 129 0.76 7.26 -10.49
CA TYR A 129 -0.30 6.49 -11.12
C TYR A 129 -1.38 7.40 -11.65
N GLU A 130 -1.92 7.02 -12.80
CA GLU A 130 -2.99 7.72 -13.48
C GLU A 130 -4.08 6.73 -13.89
N LEU A 131 -5.30 7.23 -14.04
CA LEU A 131 -6.41 6.41 -14.52
C LEU A 131 -6.26 6.15 -16.01
N LYS A 132 -6.08 4.89 -16.40
CA LYS A 132 -6.01 4.42 -17.78
C LYS A 132 -6.99 3.27 -17.97
N ASP A 133 -7.88 3.39 -18.95
CA ASP A 133 -8.88 2.37 -19.28
C ASP A 133 -9.73 1.92 -18.06
N GLY A 134 -10.00 2.85 -17.12
CA GLY A 134 -10.80 2.61 -15.92
C GLY A 134 -10.07 1.97 -14.74
N ALA A 135 -8.74 1.84 -14.80
CA ALA A 135 -7.90 1.34 -13.71
C ALA A 135 -6.67 2.24 -13.49
N LEU A 136 -6.15 2.29 -12.26
CA LEU A 136 -4.90 2.98 -11.95
C LEU A 136 -3.73 2.17 -12.50
N ALA A 137 -3.00 2.76 -13.43
CA ALA A 137 -1.81 2.22 -14.06
C ALA A 137 -0.60 3.08 -13.71
N LEU A 138 0.58 2.45 -13.66
CA LEU A 138 1.85 3.12 -13.40
C LEU A 138 2.17 4.09 -14.54
N ALA A 139 2.13 5.38 -14.25
CA ALA A 139 2.47 6.44 -15.18
C ALA A 139 3.99 6.68 -15.25
N SER A 140 4.66 6.66 -14.08
CA SER A 140 6.12 6.73 -13.99
C SER A 140 6.62 6.16 -12.67
N SER A 141 7.86 5.67 -12.68
CA SER A 141 8.55 5.22 -11.46
C SER A 141 10.03 5.59 -11.47
N SER A 142 10.63 5.57 -10.28
CA SER A 142 12.06 5.65 -10.07
C SER A 142 12.44 4.70 -8.95
N VAL A 143 13.54 3.97 -9.13
CA VAL A 143 14.11 3.08 -8.12
C VAL A 143 15.57 3.47 -7.89
N SER A 144 15.99 3.45 -6.64
CA SER A 144 17.39 3.58 -6.26
C SER A 144 18.27 2.60 -7.03
N GLN A 145 19.39 3.07 -7.58
CA GLN A 145 20.33 2.23 -8.33
C GLN A 145 21.30 1.49 -7.40
N MET A 146 21.88 0.37 -7.86
CA MET A 146 22.79 -0.44 -7.03
C MET A 146 24.04 0.33 -6.58
N ASN A 147 24.60 1.19 -7.45
CA ASN A 147 25.86 1.89 -7.23
C ASN A 147 25.68 3.38 -6.90
N GLU A 148 24.58 3.74 -6.21
CA GLU A 148 24.39 5.12 -5.76
C GLU A 148 25.46 5.51 -4.73
N PRO A 149 26.03 6.73 -4.80
CA PRO A 149 26.94 7.22 -3.78
C PRO A 149 26.29 7.23 -2.38
N GLU A 150 27.10 7.02 -1.34
CA GLU A 150 26.66 7.10 0.07
C GLU A 150 25.92 8.40 0.39
N THR A 151 26.30 9.52 -0.24
CA THR A 151 25.62 10.81 -0.07
C THR A 151 24.15 10.77 -0.52
N ILE A 152 23.85 10.02 -1.59
CA ILE A 152 22.47 9.81 -2.08
C ILE A 152 21.73 8.86 -1.14
N ARG A 153 22.36 7.76 -0.72
CA ARG A 153 21.78 6.80 0.23
C ARG A 153 21.41 7.46 1.57
N ARG A 154 22.29 8.32 2.09
CA ARG A 154 22.04 9.13 3.29
C ARG A 154 20.95 10.17 3.06
N ALA A 155 20.91 10.80 1.89
CA ALA A 155 19.84 11.74 1.55
C ALA A 155 18.46 11.08 1.55
N ASN A 156 18.35 9.85 1.04
CA ASN A 156 17.11 9.06 1.05
C ASN A 156 16.64 8.77 2.48
N GLU A 157 17.54 8.46 3.41
CA GLU A 157 17.18 8.25 4.83
C GLU A 157 16.64 9.54 5.45
N LEU A 158 17.31 10.68 5.22
CA LEU A 158 16.87 11.97 5.75
C LEU A 158 15.51 12.38 5.14
N GLU A 159 15.27 12.07 3.87
CA GLU A 159 13.98 12.25 3.21
C GLU A 159 12.90 11.39 3.86
N LYS A 160 13.14 10.08 4.06
CA LYS A 160 12.25 9.17 4.78
C LYS A 160 11.84 9.75 6.13
N LEU A 161 12.81 10.15 6.95
CA LEU A 161 12.55 10.70 8.30
C LEU A 161 11.70 11.98 8.25
N ARG A 162 12.00 12.89 7.31
CA ARG A 162 11.19 14.10 7.10
C ARG A 162 9.76 13.75 6.67
N TRP A 163 9.62 12.84 5.72
CA TRP A 163 8.33 12.39 5.22
C TRP A 163 7.50 11.73 6.32
N THR A 164 8.07 10.81 7.10
CA THR A 164 7.37 10.16 8.22
C THR A 164 6.89 11.19 9.24
N LYS A 165 7.74 12.15 9.62
CA LYS A 165 7.34 13.21 10.55
C LYS A 165 6.20 14.07 10.00
N ALA A 166 6.29 14.47 8.72
CA ALA A 166 5.27 15.26 8.06
C ALA A 166 3.94 14.49 7.94
N LEU A 167 4.00 13.21 7.54
CA LEU A 167 2.83 12.35 7.42
C LEU A 167 2.10 12.19 8.75
N LEU A 168 2.84 11.90 9.84
CA LEU A 168 2.23 11.75 11.16
C LEU A 168 1.59 13.05 11.66
N ALA A 169 2.21 14.19 11.37
CA ALA A 169 1.63 15.50 11.69
C ALA A 169 0.34 15.77 10.87
N ASP A 170 0.39 15.54 9.56
CA ASP A 170 -0.75 15.67 8.64
C ASP A 170 -1.95 14.80 9.06
N MET A 171 -1.69 13.56 9.47
CA MET A 171 -2.74 12.60 9.82
C MET A 171 -3.30 12.75 11.24
N PHE A 172 -2.47 13.12 12.22
CA PHE A 172 -2.80 12.91 13.63
C PHE A 172 -2.56 14.11 14.54
N SER A 173 -2.02 15.23 14.04
CA SER A 173 -1.93 16.43 14.88
C SER A 173 -3.32 17.00 15.14
N LYS A 174 -3.56 17.45 16.38
CA LYS A 174 -4.76 18.24 16.69
C LYS A 174 -4.55 19.61 16.07
N GLY A 175 -5.42 19.97 15.11
CA GLY A 175 -5.46 21.30 14.50
C GLY A 175 -5.70 22.41 15.51
#